data_AF-A0A2V3PK64-F1
#
_entry.id   AF-A0A2V3PK64-F1
#
_cell.length_a   1.000
_cell.length_b   1.000
_cell.length_c   1.000
_cell.angle_alpha   90.00
_cell.angle_beta   90.00
_cell.angle_gamma   90.00
#
_symmetry.space_group_name_H-M   'P 1'
#
loop_
_entity.id
_entity.type
_entity.pdbx_description
1 polymer ?
#
loop_
_entity_poly.entity_id
_entity_poly.type
_entity_poly.pdbx_seq_one_letter_code
_entity_poly.pdbx_strand_id
1 'polypeptide(L)' 'MGLLYNDCIFYKVFTHSPNIQKADEIILQIADVHTDLVNRLSTSEGKEIKSRTKAYYKKVKEDLKTQVDKFGLEIQKLD' A
#
# COMPACT_ATOMS: atom_id res chain seq x y z
N MET A 1 -2.21 -4.71 -1.45
CA MET A 1 -1.43 -4.53 -0.21
C MET A 1 -0.93 -5.85 0.36
N GLY A 2 -1.76 -6.88 0.58
CA GLY A 2 -1.33 -8.18 1.14
C GLY A 2 -0.03 -8.77 0.56
N LEU A 3 0.10 -8.78 -0.77
CA LEU A 3 1.32 -9.31 -1.43
C LEU A 3 2.59 -8.52 -1.06
N LEU A 4 2.53 -7.20 -0.91
CA LEU A 4 3.70 -6.40 -0.55
C LEU A 4 4.21 -6.71 0.86
N TYR A 5 3.29 -7.00 1.81
CA TYR A 5 3.68 -7.47 3.13
C TYR A 5 4.38 -8.82 3.04
N ASN A 6 3.84 -9.75 2.24
CA ASN A 6 4.48 -11.02 2.00
C ASN A 6 5.87 -10.79 1.42
N ASP A 7 6.02 -10.02 0.36
CA ASP A 7 7.33 -9.77 -0.28
C ASP A 7 8.37 -9.23 0.72
N CYS A 8 7.99 -8.30 1.60
CA CYS A 8 8.88 -7.81 2.67
C CYS A 8 9.26 -8.92 3.67
N ILE A 9 8.31 -9.76 4.08
CA ILE A 9 8.56 -10.88 4.99
C ILE A 9 9.44 -11.93 4.31
N PHE A 10 9.19 -12.24 3.04
CA PHE A 10 9.99 -13.17 2.26
C PHE A 10 11.44 -12.68 2.15
N TYR A 11 11.65 -11.40 1.81
CA TYR A 11 12.97 -10.78 1.83
C TYR A 11 13.67 -10.95 3.20
N LYS A 12 12.98 -10.61 4.29
CA LYS A 12 13.53 -10.72 5.66
C LYS A 12 13.90 -12.15 6.06
N VAL A 13 13.19 -13.16 5.58
CA VAL A 13 13.33 -14.55 6.02
C VAL A 13 14.27 -15.36 5.11
N PHE A 14 14.25 -15.10 3.81
CA PHE A 14 14.89 -15.97 2.81
C PHE A 14 16.11 -15.34 2.11
N THR A 15 16.35 -14.04 2.25
CA THR A 15 17.56 -13.39 1.69
C THR A 15 18.75 -13.58 2.64
N HIS A 16 19.96 -13.75 2.08
CA HIS A 16 21.18 -13.85 2.88
C HIS A 16 21.60 -12.47 3.40
N SER A 17 21.70 -12.30 4.72
CA SER A 17 22.04 -11.03 5.39
C SER A 17 21.12 -9.85 4.98
N PRO A 18 19.80 -9.96 5.18
CA PRO A 18 18.85 -8.94 4.73
C PRO A 18 18.97 -7.66 5.56
N ASN A 19 18.67 -6.51 4.94
CA ASN A 19 18.48 -5.27 5.68
C ASN A 19 17.09 -5.25 6.33
N ILE A 20 16.99 -5.89 7.49
CA ILE A 20 15.74 -6.05 8.25
C ILE A 20 15.11 -4.69 8.59
N GLN A 21 15.93 -3.72 9.00
CA GLN A 21 15.45 -2.40 9.40
C GLN A 21 14.75 -1.68 8.23
N LYS A 22 15.34 -1.74 7.04
CA LYS A 22 14.75 -1.11 5.85
C LYS A 22 13.45 -1.80 5.43
N ALA A 23 13.39 -3.12 5.51
CA ALA A 23 12.16 -3.86 5.23
C ALA A 23 11.04 -3.52 6.25
N ASP A 24 11.39 -3.37 7.54
CA ASP A 24 10.42 -2.97 8.57
C ASP A 24 9.91 -1.53 8.38
N GLU A 25 10.78 -0.60 7.98
CA GLU A 25 10.36 0.75 7.59
C GLU A 25 9.34 0.72 6.43
N ILE A 26 9.58 -0.10 5.41
CA ILE A 26 8.67 -0.25 4.27
C ILE A 26 7.34 -0.86 4.73
N ILE A 27 7.36 -1.88 5.60
CA ILE A 27 6.14 -2.48 6.17
C ILE A 27 5.29 -1.42 6.90
N LEU A 28 5.91 -0.56 7.70
CA LEU A 28 5.20 0.52 8.41
C LEU A 28 4.56 1.51 7.43
N GLN A 29 5.29 1.91 6.39
CA GLN A 29 4.75 2.81 5.36
C GLN A 29 3.59 2.18 4.58
N ILE A 30 3.67 0.89 4.26
CA ILE A 30 2.56 0.13 3.65
C ILE A 30 1.35 0.11 4.60
N ALA A 31 1.56 -0.04 5.90
CA ALA A 31 0.50 -0.05 6.91
C ALA A 31 -0.22 1.30 7.03
N ASP A 32 0.53 2.40 7.06
CA ASP A 32 -0.02 3.75 7.12
C ASP A 32 -0.88 4.04 5.87
N VAL A 33 -0.35 3.77 4.68
CA VAL A 33 -1.06 3.97 3.41
C VAL A 33 -2.27 3.06 3.28
N HIS A 34 -2.16 1.80 3.72
CA HIS A 34 -3.29 0.88 3.70
C HIS A 34 -4.42 1.36 4.61
N THR A 35 -4.07 1.86 5.79
CA THR A 35 -5.03 2.44 6.75
C THR A 35 -5.72 3.67 6.18
N ASP A 36 -4.98 4.59 5.55
CA ASP A 36 -5.57 5.76 4.87
C ASP A 36 -6.58 5.33 3.78
N LEU A 37 -6.20 4.38 2.92
CA LEU A 37 -7.10 3.88 1.86
C LEU A 37 -8.38 3.25 2.44
N VAL A 38 -8.27 2.47 3.52
CA VAL A 38 -9.43 1.88 4.21
C VAL A 38 -10.31 2.96 4.84
N ASN A 39 -9.73 3.97 5.48
CA ASN A 39 -10.45 5.08 6.08
C ASN A 39 -11.21 5.87 5.01
N ARG A 40 -10.59 6.16 3.87
CA ARG A 40 -11.20 6.82 2.72
C ARG A 40 -12.38 6.04 2.14
N LEU A 41 -12.35 4.71 2.20
CA LEU A 41 -13.48 3.86 1.82
C LEU A 41 -14.60 3.88 2.86
N SER A 42 -14.26 4.08 4.14
CA SER A 42 -15.18 4.04 5.27
C SER A 42 -15.90 5.37 5.53
N THR A 43 -15.34 6.50 5.09
CA THR A 43 -15.98 7.83 5.24
C THR A 43 -17.12 8.02 4.24
N SER A 44 -18.26 8.56 4.70
CA SER A 44 -19.42 8.90 3.85
C SER A 44 -19.30 10.28 3.17
N GLU A 45 -18.42 11.15 3.67
CA GLU A 45 -18.23 12.50 3.14
C GLU A 45 -17.84 12.49 1.66
N GLY A 46 -18.55 13.29 0.86
CA GLY A 46 -18.34 13.40 -0.59
C GLY A 46 -18.97 12.30 -1.45
N LYS A 47 -19.63 11.29 -0.84
CA LYS A 47 -20.29 10.16 -1.53
C LYS A 47 -21.80 10.33 -1.71
N GLU A 48 -22.35 11.51 -1.41
CA GLU A 48 -23.80 11.76 -1.40
C GLU A 48 -24.44 11.87 -2.80
N ILE A 49 -23.62 12.11 -3.83
CA ILE A 49 -24.07 12.23 -5.22
C ILE A 49 -23.48 11.07 -6.04
N LYS A 50 -24.32 10.23 -6.64
CA LYS A 50 -23.91 9.01 -7.37
C LYS A 50 -22.73 9.20 -8.35
N SER A 51 -22.70 10.30 -9.09
CA SER A 51 -21.60 10.62 -10.03
C SER A 51 -20.28 10.91 -9.30
N ARG A 52 -20.34 11.62 -8.17
CA ARG A 52 -19.18 11.90 -7.30
C ARG A 52 -18.70 10.65 -6.57
N THR A 53 -19.62 9.77 -6.16
CA THR A 53 -19.30 8.46 -5.55
C THR A 53 -18.48 7.59 -6.51
N LYS A 54 -18.91 7.48 -7.77
CA LYS A 54 -18.18 6.71 -8.80
C LYS A 54 -16.78 7.27 -9.07
N ALA A 55 -16.68 8.60 -9.24
CA ALA A 55 -15.40 9.27 -9.46
C ALA A 55 -14.46 9.10 -8.26
N TYR A 56 -15.00 9.18 -7.04
CA TYR A 56 -14.24 9.00 -5.80
C TYR A 56 -13.65 7.60 -5.70
N TYR A 57 -14.45 6.54 -5.87
CA TYR A 57 -13.93 5.17 -5.83
C TYR A 57 -12.95 4.87 -6.97
N LYS A 58 -13.14 5.47 -8.16
CA LYS A 58 -12.17 5.39 -9.26
C LYS A 58 -10.82 5.96 -8.82
N LYS A 59 -10.81 7.14 -8.20
CA LYS A 59 -9.60 7.77 -7.68
C LYS A 59 -8.93 6.92 -6.59
N VAL A 60 -9.68 6.38 -5.63
CA VAL A 60 -9.11 5.49 -4.60
C VAL A 60 -8.44 4.25 -5.23
N LYS A 61 -9.01 3.70 -6.30
CA LYS A 61 -8.40 2.57 -7.03
C LYS A 61 -7.13 2.96 -7.77
N GLU A 62 -7.11 4.14 -8.39
CA GLU A 62 -5.91 4.69 -9.04
C GLU A 62 -4.80 4.93 -8.01
N ASP A 63 -5.13 5.55 -6.88
CA ASP A 63 -4.21 5.77 -5.78
C ASP A 63 -3.66 4.44 -5.23
N LEU A 64 -4.52 3.44 -5.01
CA LEU A 64 -4.10 2.09 -4.60
C LEU A 64 -3.07 1.51 -5.58
N LYS A 65 -3.33 1.61 -6.89
CA LYS A 65 -2.38 1.11 -7.91
C LYS A 65 -1.05 1.86 -7.82
N THR A 66 -1.07 3.19 -7.75
CA THR A 66 0.14 4.00 -7.64
C THR A 66 0.96 3.62 -6.41
N GLN A 67 0.32 3.41 -5.25
CA GLN A 67 1.01 3.01 -4.03
C GLN A 67 1.58 1.59 -4.14
N VAL A 68 0.83 0.65 -4.74
CA VAL A 68 1.34 -0.71 -4.96
C VAL A 68 2.56 -0.71 -5.89
N ASP A 69 2.49 0.02 -7.00
CA ASP A 69 3.61 0.12 -7.94
C ASP A 69 4.83 0.78 -7.27
N LYS A 70 4.61 1.84 -6.48
CA LYS A 70 5.68 2.51 -5.71
C LYS A 70 6.37 1.54 -4.74
N PHE A 71 5.62 0.88 -3.87
CA PHE A 71 6.19 -0.02 -2.88
C PHE A 71 6.83 -1.25 -3.52
N GLY A 72 6.26 -1.77 -4.62
CA GLY A 72 6.89 -2.84 -5.38
C GLY A 72 8.30 -2.46 -5.87
N LEU A 73 8.48 -1.23 -6.37
CA LEU A 73 9.80 -0.71 -6.76
C LEU A 73 10.74 -0.49 -5.58
N GLU A 74 10.22 -0.09 -4.41
CA GLU A 74 11.05 0.07 -3.21
C GLU A 74 11.52 -1.28 -2.67
N ILE A 75 10.64 -2.29 -2.63
CA ILE A 75 10.98 -3.66 -2.22
C ILE A 75 11.98 -4.28 -3.21
N GLN A 76 11.78 -4.08 -4.53
CA GLN A 76 12.73 -4.56 -5.54
C GLN A 76 14.15 -4.02 -5.33
N LYS A 77 14.30 -2.81 -4.75
CA LYS A 77 15.61 -2.20 -4.47
C LYS A 77 16.25 -2.69 -3.17
N LEU A 78 15.57 -3.55 -2.40
CA LEU A 78 16.15 -4.19 -1.22
C LEU A 78 17.08 -5.35 -1.58
N ASP A 79 16.89 -5.95 -2.77
CA ASP A 79 17.74 -6.98 -3.36
C ASP A 79 18.97 -6.39 -4.07
#